data_AF-A0A7C3RJR7-F1
#
_entry.id   AF-A0A7C3RJR7-F1
#
_cell.length_a   1.000
_cell.length_b   1.000
_cell.length_c   1.000
_cell.angle_alpha   90.00
_cell.angle_beta   90.00
_cell.angle_gamma   90.00
#
_symmetry.space_group_name_H-M   'P 1'
#
loop_
_entity.id
_entity.type
_entity.pdbx_description
1 polymer ?
#
loop_
_entity_poly.entity_id
_entity_poly.type
_entity_poly.pdbx_seq_one_letter_code
_entity_poly.pdbx_strand_id
1 'polypeptide(L)' 'MTKREIIERISKVSGLSREEAEDFYFMFFKGIIDSLKRREKVRISGFGVFSIKESKGKKGVEILFKPLGPFKNL' A
#
# COMPACT_ATOMS: atom_id res chain seq x y z
N MET A 1 7.47 9.10 -1.44
CA MET A 1 6.04 9.48 -1.54
C MET A 1 5.43 9.48 -0.14
N THR A 2 5.01 10.64 0.32
CA THR A 2 4.43 10.92 1.65
C THR A 2 2.91 11.06 1.56
N LYS A 3 2.19 11.07 2.69
CA LYS A 3 0.73 11.32 2.73
C LYS A 3 0.36 12.59 1.98
N ARG A 4 1.11 13.68 2.20
CA ARG A 4 0.88 14.98 1.57
C ARG A 4 0.97 14.88 0.05
N GLU A 5 2.03 14.26 -0.47
CA GLU A 5 2.24 14.10 -1.92
C GLU A 5 1.12 13.27 -2.56
N ILE A 6 0.59 12.25 -1.84
CA ILE A 6 -0.53 11.45 -2.33
C ILE A 6 -1.81 12.29 -2.42
N ILE A 7 -2.15 13.05 -1.37
CA ILE A 7 -3.35 13.91 -1.34
C ILE A 7 -3.28 14.98 -2.42
N GLU A 8 -2.14 15.65 -2.56
CA GLU A 8 -1.93 16.65 -3.63
C GLU A 8 -2.08 16.02 -5.01
N ARG A 9 -1.59 14.79 -5.20
CA ARG A 9 -1.73 14.08 -6.47
C ARG A 9 -3.18 13.64 -6.76
N ILE A 10 -3.91 13.19 -5.73
CA ILE A 10 -5.33 12.87 -5.85
C ILE A 10 -6.10 14.11 -6.28
N SER A 11 -5.98 15.22 -5.53
CA SER A 11 -6.65 16.48 -5.83
C SER A 11 -6.35 16.96 -7.26
N LYS A 12 -5.06 16.92 -7.68
CA LYS A 12 -4.66 17.35 -9.01
C LYS A 12 -5.24 16.50 -10.14
N VAL A 13 -5.34 15.18 -9.95
CA VAL A 13 -5.78 14.25 -11.00
C VAL A 13 -7.30 14.15 -11.06
N SER A 14 -7.99 14.17 -9.91
CA SER A 14 -9.44 14.03 -9.84
C SER A 14 -10.22 15.35 -9.91
N GLY A 15 -9.54 16.49 -9.70
CA GLY A 15 -10.19 17.80 -9.60
C GLY A 15 -10.90 18.03 -8.26
N LEU A 16 -10.77 17.11 -7.30
CA LEU A 16 -11.31 17.26 -5.95
C LEU A 16 -10.61 18.40 -5.22
N SER A 17 -11.35 19.05 -4.32
CA SER A 17 -10.74 19.93 -3.32
C SER A 17 -9.75 19.16 -2.47
N ARG A 18 -8.85 19.88 -1.79
CA ARG A 18 -7.86 19.26 -0.92
C ARG A 18 -8.51 18.49 0.24
N GLU A 19 -9.60 19.01 0.78
CA GLU A 19 -10.37 18.36 1.86
C GLU A 19 -10.98 17.06 1.38
N GLU A 20 -11.68 17.08 0.23
CA GLU A 20 -12.26 15.86 -0.36
C GLU A 20 -11.20 14.81 -0.72
N ALA A 21 -10.02 15.25 -1.20
CA ALA A 21 -8.90 14.35 -1.48
C ALA A 21 -8.33 13.72 -0.20
N GLU A 22 -8.28 14.47 0.90
CA GLU A 22 -7.86 13.97 2.21
C GLU A 22 -8.88 12.98 2.80
N ASP A 23 -10.18 13.28 2.67
CA ASP A 23 -11.25 12.38 3.07
C ASP A 23 -11.23 11.09 2.26
N PHE A 24 -11.08 11.19 0.94
CA PHE A 24 -10.91 10.01 0.07
C PHE A 24 -9.71 9.16 0.51
N TYR A 25 -8.55 9.80 0.73
CA TYR A 25 -7.36 9.11 1.22
C TYR A 25 -7.65 8.36 2.51
N PHE A 26 -8.27 9.02 3.49
CA PHE A 26 -8.58 8.41 4.78
C PHE A 26 -9.55 7.25 4.65
N MET A 27 -10.66 7.42 3.93
CA MET A 27 -11.66 6.37 3.74
C MET A 27 -11.10 5.16 3.00
N PHE A 28 -10.29 5.39 1.96
CA PHE A 28 -9.66 4.33 1.18
C PHE A 28 -8.74 3.46 2.06
N PHE A 29 -7.81 4.08 2.79
CA PHE A 29 -6.91 3.33 3.68
C PHE A 29 -7.64 2.70 4.86
N LYS A 30 -8.67 3.36 5.41
CA LYS A 30 -9.52 2.78 6.47
C LYS A 30 -10.19 1.49 6.01
N GLY A 31 -10.78 1.48 4.80
CA GLY A 31 -11.40 0.28 4.24
C GLY A 31 -10.42 -0.88 4.09
N ILE A 32 -9.18 -0.60 3.65
CA ILE A 32 -8.12 -1.61 3.56
C ILE A 32 -7.77 -2.14 4.96
N ILE A 33 -7.52 -1.25 5.92
CA ILE A 33 -7.15 -1.60 7.29
C ILE A 33 -8.24 -2.45 7.95
N ASP A 34 -9.51 -2.05 7.82
CA ASP A 34 -10.62 -2.77 8.45
C ASP A 34 -10.83 -4.16 7.84
N SER A 35 -10.63 -4.31 6.53
CA SER A 35 -10.64 -5.62 5.86
C SER A 35 -9.50 -6.51 6.38
N LEU A 36 -8.28 -5.96 6.49
CA LEU A 36 -7.14 -6.69 7.01
C LEU A 36 -7.32 -7.10 8.49
N LYS A 37 -7.93 -6.27 9.33
CA LYS A 37 -8.29 -6.62 10.72
C LYS A 37 -9.22 -7.83 10.80
N ARG A 38 -10.15 -7.97 9.84
CA ARG A 38 -11.03 -9.14 9.71
C ARG A 38 -10.35 -10.35 9.06
N ARG A 39 -9.03 -10.27 8.81
CA ARG A 39 -8.23 -11.27 8.08
C ARG A 39 -8.71 -11.50 6.64
N GLU A 40 -9.43 -10.55 6.07
CA GLU A 40 -9.84 -10.60 4.67
C GLU A 40 -8.65 -10.21 3.80
N LYS A 41 -8.47 -10.95 2.70
CA LYS A 41 -7.43 -10.66 1.72
C LYS A 41 -7.89 -9.53 0.82
N VAL A 42 -7.15 -8.42 0.81
CA VAL A 42 -7.42 -7.27 -0.07
C VAL A 42 -6.58 -7.42 -1.33
N ARG A 43 -7.23 -7.48 -2.49
CA ARG A 43 -6.55 -7.52 -3.80
C ARG A 43 -6.78 -6.18 -4.51
N ILE A 44 -5.70 -5.52 -4.87
CA ILE A 44 -5.71 -4.29 -5.68
C ILE A 44 -5.02 -4.63 -7.01
N SER A 45 -5.82 -4.78 -8.07
CA SER A 45 -5.33 -5.12 -9.41
C SER A 45 -4.27 -4.12 -9.88
N GLY A 46 -3.16 -4.61 -10.42
CA GLY A 46 -2.03 -3.78 -10.85
C GLY A 46 -1.15 -3.24 -9.71
N PHE A 47 -1.49 -3.47 -8.44
CA PHE A 47 -0.68 -3.06 -7.29
C PHE A 47 -0.19 -4.26 -6.47
N GLY A 48 -1.10 -5.14 -6.07
CA GLY A 48 -0.72 -6.31 -5.27
C GLY A 48 -1.85 -6.88 -4.43
N VAL A 49 -1.47 -7.78 -3.52
CA VAL A 49 -2.37 -8.48 -2.62
C VAL A 49 -1.87 -8.31 -1.19
N PHE A 50 -2.75 -7.89 -0.30
CA PHE A 50 -2.46 -7.65 1.11
C PHE A 50 -3.26 -8.64 1.96
N SER A 51 -2.60 -9.20 2.97
CA SER A 51 -3.22 -10.09 3.94
C SER A 51 -2.43 -10.06 5.24
N ILE A 52 -3.10 -10.15 6.37
CA ILE A 52 -2.44 -10.39 7.66
C ILE A 52 -1.94 -11.84 7.68
N LYS A 53 -0.64 -12.02 7.93
CA LYS A 53 -0.03 -13.33 8.18
C LYS A 53 0.28 -13.44 9.66
N GLU A 54 -0.27 -14.44 10.32
CA GLU A 54 0.17 -14.78 11.67
C GLU A 54 1.57 -15.37 11.59
N SER A 55 2.56 -14.62 12.10
CA SER A 55 3.90 -15.14 12.32
C SER A 55 3.96 -15.72 13.72
N LYS A 56 4.07 -17.05 13.84
CA LYS A 56 4.57 -17.68 15.07
C LYS A 56 6.04 -17.32 15.15
N GLY A 57 6.37 -16.20 15.81
CA GLY A 57 7.67 -15.51 15.77
C GLY A 57 8.85 -16.41 15.41
N LYS A 58 9.29 -16.35 14.15
CA LYS A 58 10.61 -16.86 13.80
C LYS A 58 11.60 -15.77 14.17
N LYS A 59 12.57 -16.09 15.05
CA LYS A 59 13.78 -15.28 15.27
C LYS A 59 14.30 -14.80 13.90
N GLY A 60 14.60 -13.51 13.80
CA GLY A 60 14.95 -12.86 12.54
C GLY A 60 15.96 -13.69 11.74
N VAL A 61 15.62 -13.99 10.49
CA VAL A 61 16.55 -14.60 9.55
C VAL A 61 17.33 -13.45 8.93
N GLU A 62 18.65 -13.49 9.08
CA GLU A 62 19.59 -12.62 8.38
C GLU A 62 19.30 -12.66 6.87
N ILE A 63 18.98 -11.50 6.28
CA ILE A 63 18.69 -11.43 4.85
C ILE A 63 20.01 -11.24 4.12
N LEU A 64 20.56 -12.32 3.58
CA LEU A 64 21.61 -12.23 2.58
C LEU A 64 21.00 -11.66 1.29
N PHE A 65 21.24 -10.38 1.02
CA PHE A 65 20.88 -9.77 -0.26
C PHE A 65 21.67 -10.45 -1.38
N LYS A 66 21.02 -11.32 -2.16
CA LYS A 66 21.48 -11.69 -3.50
C LYS A 66 20.78 -10.79 -4.51
N PRO A 67 21.47 -9.80 -5.09
CA PRO A 67 20.90 -9.06 -6.20
C PRO A 67 20.68 -10.05 -7.36
N LEU A 68 19.42 -10.18 -7.80
CA LEU A 68 19.16 -10.75 -9.11
C LEU A 68 19.67 -9.72 -10.13
N GLY A 69 20.45 -10.21 -11.09
CA GLY A 69 21.23 -9.43 -12.05
C GLY A 69 20.41 -8.47 -12.93
N PRO A 70 21.09 -7.82 -13.90
CA PRO A 70 20.67 -6.53 -14.43
C PRO A 70 19.36 -6.66 -15.22
N PHE A 71 18.36 -5.88 -14.82
CA PHE A 71 17.22 -5.59 -15.70
C PHE A 71 17.74 -4.82 -16.92
N LYS A 72 18.00 -5.57 -18.00
CA LYS A 72 18.10 -5.03 -19.35
C LYS A 72 16.69 -4.70 -19.83
N ASN A 73 16.49 -3.44 -20.18
CA ASN A 73 15.57 -2.93 -21.20
C ASN A 73 14.09 -3.33 -21.09
N LEU A 74 13.27 -2.44 -20.53
CA LEU A 74 11.97 -2.03 -21.06
C LEU A 74 11.55 -0.69 -20.42
#